data_AF-T2IBZ3-F1
#
_entry.id   AF-T2IBZ3-F1
#
_cell.length_a   1.000
_cell.length_b   1.000
_cell.length_c   1.000
_cell.angle_alpha   90.00
_cell.angle_beta   90.00
_cell.angle_gamma   90.00
#
_symmetry.space_group_name_H-M   'P 1'
#
loop_
_entity.id
_entity.type
_entity.pdbx_description
1 polymer ?
#
loop_
_entity_poly.entity_id
_entity_poly.type
_entity_poly.pdbx_seq_one_letter_code
_entity_poly.pdbx_strand_id
1 'polypeptide(L)'
;MLSTDIQRESMIKRIKKVVSTLMEEDALFRDDLNYSDIVEHLTNLFNNNLPFEEFNTMSDEELKHHCSGIMSIEILSKVGEDFTPEQMRTFDEGIKRK
;
A
#
# COMPACT_ATOMS: atom_id res chain seq x y z
N MET A 1 2.08 25.84 11.96
CA MET A 1 2.22 24.40 12.19
C MET A 1 0.86 23.67 12.23
N LEU A 2 -0.23 24.31 12.68
CA LEU A 2 -1.60 23.72 12.62
C LEU A 2 -2.05 23.21 11.23
N SER A 3 -1.65 23.89 10.14
CA SER A 3 -2.09 23.52 8.78
C SER A 3 -1.56 22.15 8.34
N THR A 4 -0.31 21.83 8.65
CA THR A 4 0.33 20.58 8.22
C THR A 4 -0.17 19.38 9.01
N ASP A 5 -0.48 19.58 10.30
CA ASP A 5 -1.02 18.52 11.15
C ASP A 5 -2.45 18.14 10.71
N ILE A 6 -3.29 19.14 10.41
CA ILE A 6 -4.65 18.94 9.89
C ILE A 6 -4.64 18.22 8.53
N GLN A 7 -3.71 18.61 7.65
CA GLN A 7 -3.53 17.95 6.35
C GLN A 7 -3.15 16.48 6.51
N ARG A 8 -2.19 16.19 7.40
CA ARG A 8 -1.76 14.81 7.68
C ARG A 8 -2.88 13.96 8.27
N GLU A 9 -3.64 14.49 9.22
CA GLU A 9 -4.79 13.79 9.79
C GLU A 9 -5.86 13.46 8.74
N SER A 10 -6.13 14.39 7.81
CA SER A 10 -7.04 14.17 6.69
C SER A 10 -6.56 13.03 5.78
N MET A 11 -5.26 13.00 5.44
CA MET A 11 -4.66 11.91 4.66
C MET A 11 -4.81 10.56 5.35
N ILE A 12 -4.41 10.48 6.62
CA ILE A 12 -4.49 9.26 7.42
C ILE A 12 -5.94 8.75 7.45
N LYS A 13 -6.92 9.64 7.64
CA LYS A 13 -8.33 9.26 7.68
C LYS A 13 -8.81 8.65 6.36
N ARG A 14 -8.43 9.24 5.21
CA ARG A 14 -8.80 8.70 3.89
C ARG A 14 -8.10 7.36 3.63
N ILE A 15 -6.81 7.25 3.94
CA ILE A 15 -6.04 6.01 3.78
C ILE A 15 -6.63 4.89 4.66
N LYS A 16 -6.95 5.17 5.92
CA LYS A 16 -7.59 4.20 6.83
C LYS A 16 -8.88 3.63 6.27
N LYS A 17 -9.73 4.47 5.67
CA LYS A 17 -10.99 4.05 5.04
C LYS A 17 -10.70 3.10 3.87
N VAL A 18 -9.81 3.50 2.96
CA VAL A 18 -9.44 2.70 1.78
C VAL A 18 -8.82 1.36 2.17
N VAL A 19 -7.89 1.35 3.13
CA VAL A 19 -7.24 0.12 3.60
C VAL A 19 -8.27 -0.82 4.24
N SER A 20 -9.20 -0.31 5.05
CA SER A 20 -10.29 -1.12 5.62
C SER A 20 -11.10 -1.80 4.52
N THR A 21 -11.51 -1.03 3.50
CA THR A 21 -12.25 -1.57 2.36
C THR A 21 -11.47 -2.65 1.62
N LEU A 22 -10.17 -2.43 1.36
CA LEU A 22 -9.33 -3.43 0.67
C LEU A 22 -9.18 -4.72 1.48
N MET A 23 -8.98 -4.64 2.80
CA MET A 23 -8.87 -5.82 3.68
C MET A 23 -10.21 -6.54 3.91
N GLU A 24 -11.33 -5.84 3.79
CA GLU A 24 -12.66 -6.44 3.81
C GLU A 24 -12.94 -7.21 2.50
N GLU A 25 -12.49 -6.67 1.37
CA GLU A 25 -12.72 -7.25 0.04
C GLU A 25 -11.78 -8.41 -0.30
N ASP A 26 -10.51 -8.35 0.12
CA ASP A 26 -9.50 -9.37 -0.17
C ASP A 26 -8.90 -9.96 1.10
N ALA A 27 -9.15 -11.26 1.30
CA ALA A 27 -8.62 -12.01 2.43
C ALA A 27 -7.08 -12.01 2.47
N LEU A 28 -6.41 -11.97 1.31
CA LEU A 28 -4.95 -11.96 1.24
C LEU A 28 -4.39 -10.72 1.93
N PHE A 29 -4.99 -9.55 1.71
CA PHE A 29 -4.57 -8.32 2.40
C PHE A 29 -4.79 -8.40 3.91
N ARG A 30 -5.90 -8.98 4.35
CA ARG A 30 -6.21 -9.09 5.78
C ARG A 30 -5.30 -10.08 6.50
N ASP A 31 -4.98 -11.19 5.86
CA ASP A 31 -4.31 -12.31 6.51
C ASP A 31 -2.78 -12.09 6.55
N ASP A 32 -2.20 -11.43 5.53
CA ASP A 32 -0.74 -11.24 5.40
C ASP A 32 -0.23 -9.83 5.74
N LEU A 33 -1.09 -8.82 5.90
CA LEU A 33 -0.69 -7.45 6.24
C LEU A 33 -1.22 -7.00 7.60
N ASN A 34 -0.40 -6.23 8.32
CA ASN A 34 -0.82 -5.54 9.53
C ASN A 34 -1.47 -4.20 9.16
N TYR A 35 -2.71 -3.98 9.61
CA TYR A 35 -3.46 -2.77 9.34
C TYR A 35 -2.76 -1.48 9.77
N SER A 36 -2.18 -1.44 10.97
CA SER A 36 -1.53 -0.23 11.48
C SER A 36 -0.28 0.09 10.68
N ASP A 37 0.55 -0.93 10.44
CA ASP A 37 1.83 -0.78 9.74
C ASP A 37 1.61 -0.33 8.29
N ILE A 38 0.63 -0.93 7.60
CA ILE A 38 0.36 -0.56 6.20
C ILE A 38 -0.24 0.84 6.09
N VAL A 39 -1.11 1.26 7.02
CA VAL A 39 -1.66 2.62 7.04
C VAL A 39 -0.54 3.64 7.25
N GLU A 40 0.37 3.37 8.18
CA GLU A 40 1.53 4.24 8.41
C GLU A 40 2.46 4.27 7.20
N HIS A 41 2.77 3.11 6.62
CA HIS A 41 3.61 2.99 5.44
C HIS A 41 3.04 3.79 4.25
N LEU A 42 1.76 3.59 3.92
CA LEU A 42 1.07 4.32 2.86
C LEU A 42 1.04 5.83 3.15
N THR A 43 0.74 6.22 4.39
CA THR A 43 0.73 7.64 4.77
C THR A 43 2.10 8.28 4.54
N ASN A 44 3.18 7.60 4.93
CA ASN A 44 4.54 8.09 4.74
C ASN A 44 4.91 8.12 3.25
N LEU A 45 4.53 7.10 2.46
CA LEU A 45 4.76 7.08 1.02
C LEU A 45 4.07 8.27 0.32
N PHE A 46 2.78 8.48 0.55
CA PHE A 46 2.07 9.59 -0.07
C PHE A 46 2.62 10.94 0.42
N ASN A 47 2.87 11.10 1.71
CA ASN A 47 3.39 12.36 2.27
C ASN A 47 4.79 12.71 1.73
N ASN A 48 5.63 11.73 1.43
CA ASN A 48 7.00 11.95 0.96
C ASN A 48 7.10 12.11 -0.56
N ASN A 49 6.15 11.56 -1.31
CA ASN A 49 6.25 11.50 -2.78
C ASN A 49 5.17 12.33 -3.50
N LEU A 50 4.15 12.83 -2.79
CA LEU A 50 3.03 13.54 -3.39
C LEU A 50 2.71 14.82 -2.62
N PRO A 51 2.56 15.98 -3.30
CA PRO A 51 2.03 17.18 -2.67
C PRO A 51 0.62 16.95 -2.11
N PHE A 52 0.29 17.57 -0.98
CA PHE A 52 -1.01 17.40 -0.34
C PHE A 52 -2.18 17.79 -1.26
N GLU A 53 -2.03 18.84 -2.08
CA GLU A 53 -3.08 19.27 -3.01
C GLU A 53 -3.40 18.18 -4.04
N GLU A 54 -2.37 17.55 -4.60
CA GLU A 54 -2.53 16.44 -5.55
C GLU A 54 -3.21 15.23 -4.87
N PHE A 55 -2.77 14.85 -3.67
CA PHE A 55 -3.42 13.81 -2.88
C PHE A 55 -4.89 14.14 -2.60
N ASN A 56 -5.18 15.40 -2.26
CA ASN A 56 -6.53 15.82 -1.90
C ASN A 56 -7.48 15.82 -3.11
N THR A 57 -6.96 16.06 -4.31
CA THR A 57 -7.75 15.97 -5.56
C THR A 57 -7.96 14.55 -6.07
N MET A 58 -7.15 13.59 -5.62
CA MET A 58 -7.27 12.17 -5.98
C MET A 58 -8.63 11.61 -5.56
N SER A 59 -9.28 10.85 -6.44
CA SER A 59 -10.54 10.15 -6.12
C SER A 59 -10.33 9.01 -5.12
N ASP A 60 -11.39 8.58 -4.43
CA ASP A 60 -11.29 7.43 -3.53
C ASP A 60 -10.98 6.13 -4.32
N GLU A 61 -11.49 5.99 -5.55
CA GLU A 61 -11.19 4.87 -6.45
C GLU A 61 -9.73 4.84 -6.90
N GLU A 62 -9.17 5.98 -7.26
CA GLU A 62 -7.76 6.11 -7.63
C GLU A 62 -6.85 5.84 -6.43
N LEU A 63 -7.17 6.41 -5.27
CA LEU A 63 -6.46 6.12 -4.03
C LEU A 63 -6.50 4.63 -3.69
N LYS A 64 -7.66 3.98 -3.85
CA LYS A 64 -7.84 2.54 -3.68
C LYS A 64 -6.96 1.74 -4.64
N HIS A 65 -6.88 2.14 -5.90
CA HIS A 65 -6.02 1.50 -6.89
C HIS A 65 -4.53 1.58 -6.48
N HIS A 66 -4.05 2.76 -6.08
CA HIS A 66 -2.67 2.94 -5.63
C HIS A 66 -2.36 2.14 -4.36
N CYS A 67 -3.23 2.22 -3.34
CA CYS A 67 -3.08 1.44 -2.11
C CYS A 67 -3.05 -0.06 -2.39
N SER A 68 -3.95 -0.57 -3.25
CA SER A 68 -3.98 -1.98 -3.62
C SER A 68 -2.67 -2.43 -4.25
N GLY A 69 -2.12 -1.66 -5.21
CA GLY A 69 -0.85 -1.98 -5.85
C GLY A 69 0.32 -2.03 -4.86
N ILE A 70 0.40 -1.04 -3.95
CA ILE A 70 1.45 -1.01 -2.93
C ILE A 70 1.31 -2.19 -1.95
N MET A 71 0.08 -2.48 -1.51
CA MET A 71 -0.21 -3.61 -0.63
C MET A 71 0.16 -4.96 -1.28
N SER A 72 -0.09 -5.12 -2.58
CA SER A 72 0.34 -6.31 -3.31
C SER A 72 1.86 -6.45 -3.39
N ILE A 73 2.59 -5.34 -3.57
CA ILE A 73 4.07 -5.35 -3.55
C ILE A 73 4.59 -5.75 -2.18
N GLU A 74 3.96 -5.27 -1.10
CA GLU A 74 4.33 -5.62 0.27
C GLU A 74 4.16 -7.13 0.53
N ILE A 75 3.03 -7.70 0.10
CA ILE A 75 2.82 -9.16 0.19
C ILE A 75 3.86 -9.91 -0.63
N LEU A 76 4.12 -9.49 -1.86
CA LEU A 76 5.14 -10.13 -2.70
C LEU A 76 6.53 -10.08 -2.07
N SER A 77 6.86 -8.99 -1.37
CA SER A 77 8.13 -8.85 -0.66
C SER A 77 8.23 -9.85 0.48
N LYS A 78 7.18 -9.98 1.31
CA LYS A 78 7.11 -10.99 2.38
C LYS A 78 7.20 -12.41 1.84
N VAL A 79 6.42 -12.74 0.81
CA VAL A 79 6.44 -14.08 0.18
C VAL A 79 7.81 -14.36 -0.43
N GLY A 80 8.45 -13.36 -1.01
CA GLY A 80 9.80 -13.48 -1.58
C GLY A 80 10.89 -13.74 -0.53
N GLU A 81 10.72 -13.27 0.71
CA GLU A 81 11.63 -13.58 1.82
C GLU A 81 11.60 -15.07 2.20
N ASP A 82 10.47 -15.74 1.99
CA ASP A 82 10.28 -17.17 2.30
C ASP A 82 10.75 -18.10 1.16
N PHE A 83 11.17 -17.56 0.01
CA PHE A 83 11.60 -18.36 -1.12
C PHE A 83 12.95 -19.04 -0.88
N THR A 84 13.04 -20.32 -1.21
CA THR A 84 14.34 -20.97 -1.38
C THR A 84 15.07 -20.37 -2.59
N PRO A 85 16.41 -20.49 -2.66
CA PRO A 85 17.18 -20.02 -3.83
C PRO A 85 16.66 -20.57 -5.16
N GLU A 86 16.18 -21.82 -5.19
CA GLU A 86 15.59 -22.45 -6.37
C GLU A 86 14.23 -21.84 -6.75
N GLN A 87 13.39 -21.53 -5.75
CA GLN A 87 12.10 -20.86 -5.97
C GLN A 87 12.29 -19.44 -6.50
N MET A 88 13.24 -18.69 -5.94
CA MET A 88 13.59 -17.34 -6.41
C MET A 88 14.07 -17.37 -7.86
N ARG A 89 14.95 -18.31 -8.23
CA ARG A 89 15.39 -18.48 -9.63
C ARG A 89 14.24 -18.79 -10.57
N THR A 90 13.30 -19.64 -10.15
CA THR A 90 12.12 -19.98 -10.95
C THR A 90 11.20 -18.76 -11.16
N PHE A 91 11.00 -17.97 -10.10
CA PHE A 91 10.23 -16.73 -10.15
C PHE A 91 10.88 -15.70 -11.10
N ASP A 92 12.19 -15.47 -10.96
CA ASP A 92 12.96 -14.57 -11.82
C ASP A 92 12.88 -14.95 -13.30
N GLU A 93 12.99 -16.25 -13.60
CA GLU A 93 12.85 -16.76 -14.96
C GLU A 93 11.43 -16.57 -15.50
N GLY A 94 10.40 -16.67 -14.64
CA GLY A 94 9.00 -16.42 -15.00
C GLY A 94 8.70 -14.96 -15.33
N ILE A 95 9.28 -14.02 -14.57
CA ILE A 95 9.11 -12.57 -14.81
C ILE A 95 9.82 -12.14 -16.09
N LYS A 96 11.05 -12.59 -16.33
CA LYS A 96 11.85 -12.21 -17.53
C LYS A 96 11.26 -12.66 -18.86
N ARG A 97 10.27 -13.56 -18.85
CA ARG A 97 9.60 -14.10 -20.04
C ARG A 97 8.35 -13.29 -20.44
N LYS A 98 7.96 -12.28 -19.67
CA LYS A 98 6.93 -11.29 -20.03
C LYS A 98 7.58 -10.04 -20.59
#